data_AF-A0A453L4G4-F1
#
_entry.id   AF-A0A453L4G4-F1
#
_cell.length_a   1.000
_cell.length_b   1.000
_cell.length_c   1.000
_cell.angle_alpha   90.00
_cell.angle_beta   90.00
_cell.angle_gamma   90.00
#
_symmetry.space_group_name_H-M   'P 1'
#
loop_
_entity.id
_entity.type
_entity.pdbx_description
1 polymer ?
#
loop_
_entity_poly.entity_id
_entity_poly.type
_entity_poly.pdbx_seq_one_letter_code
_entity_poly.pdbx_strand_id
1 'polypeptide(L)' 'MASHVLQMPITVYMREEAAGGLIAIAEYGQEYGKEDPIRVLYHGCGHYEALHIPGNSEPRSRL' A
#
# COMPACT_ATOMS: atom_id res chain seq x y z
N MET A 1 4.88 8.82 11.45
CA MET A 1 4.01 7.84 10.76
C MET A 1 4.84 6.60 10.44
N ALA A 2 4.23 5.41 10.29
CA ALA A 2 4.96 4.15 10.07
C ALA A 2 5.87 4.16 8.83
N SER A 3 5.50 4.89 7.77
CA SER A 3 6.31 5.08 6.57
C SER A 3 7.73 5.61 6.88
N HIS A 4 7.86 6.54 7.82
CA HIS A 4 9.16 7.08 8.23
C HIS A 4 9.98 6.07 9.05
N VAL A 5 9.32 5.26 9.89
CA VAL A 5 10.01 4.25 10.70
C VAL A 5 10.54 3.12 9.84
N LEU A 6 9.77 2.73 8.82
CA LEU A 6 10.13 1.66 7.88
C LEU A 6 10.97 2.15 6.70
N GLN A 7 11.03 3.47 6.47
CA GLN A 7 11.64 4.08 5.28
C GLN A 7 11.11 3.47 3.97
N MET A 8 9.79 3.22 3.93
CA MET A 8 9.12 2.61 2.79
C MET A 8 7.80 3.33 2.49
N PRO A 9 7.39 3.42 1.22
CA PRO A 9 6.08 3.96 0.87
C PRO A 9 4.96 3.03 1.35
N ILE A 10 3.86 3.63 1.80
CA ILE A 10 2.64 2.93 2.21
C ILE A 10 1.49 3.43 1.36
N THR A 11 0.79 2.52 0.68
CA THR A 11 -0.43 2.83 -0.09
C THR A 11 -1.63 2.24 0.62
N VAL A 12 -2.61 3.08 0.92
CA VAL A 12 -3.87 2.68 1.53
C VAL A 12 -4.91 2.51 0.43
N TYR A 13 -5.49 1.32 0.34
CA TYR A 13 -6.58 1.00 -0.56
C TYR A 13 -7.91 0.93 0.17
N MET A 14 -8.99 1.20 -0.54
CA MET A 14 -10.36 0.97 -0.11
C MET A 14 -11.13 0.26 -1.22
N ARG A 15 -12.10 -0.58 -0.85
CA ARG A 15 -13.06 -1.14 -1.80
C ARG A 15 -14.11 -0.09 -2.14
N GLU A 16 -14.24 0.23 -3.42
CA GLU A 16 -15.20 1.18 -3.97
C GLU A 16 -16.02 0.45 -5.04
N GLU A 17 -17.24 0.04 -4.68
CA GLU A 17 -18.13 -0.73 -5.57
C GLU A 17 -18.47 0.05 -6.85
N ALA A 18 -18.63 1.38 -6.75
CA ALA A 18 -18.89 2.25 -7.89
C ALA A 18 -17.72 2.32 -8.89
N ALA A 19 -16.49 2.15 -8.41
CA ALA A 19 -15.28 2.07 -9.25
C ALA A 19 -14.98 0.64 -9.74
N GLY A 20 -15.81 -0.34 -9.36
CA GLY A 20 -15.64 -1.73 -9.75
C GLY A 20 -14.46 -2.44 -9.07
N GLY A 21 -13.96 -1.95 -7.93
CA GLY A 21 -12.83 -2.61 -7.27
C GLY A 21 -12.11 -1.82 -6.18
N LEU A 22 -10.79 -1.99 -6.12
CA LEU A 22 -9.91 -1.34 -5.16
C LEU A 22 -9.41 -0.01 -5.71
N ILE A 23 -9.56 1.05 -4.93
CA ILE A 23 -8.98 2.37 -5.22
C ILE A 23 -7.93 2.74 -4.17
N ALA A 24 -6.87 3.43 -4.58
CA ALA A 24 -5.93 4.03 -3.64
C ALA A 24 -6.53 5.32 -3.07
N ILE A 25 -6.64 5.42 -1.75
CA ILE A 25 -7.23 6.56 -1.05
C ILE A 25 -6.20 7.43 -0.33
N ALA A 26 -5.00 6.91 -0.10
CA ALA A 26 -3.88 7.67 0.46
C ALA A 26 -2.53 7.04 0.11
N GLU A 27 -1.52 7.89 0.00
CA GLU A 27 -0.13 7.50 -0.17
C GLU A 27 0.74 8.25 0.83
N TYR A 28 1.68 7.53 1.46
CA TYR A 28 2.60 8.09 2.43
C TYR A 28 4.01 7.61 2.14
N GLY A 29 5.02 8.43 2.45
CA GLY A 29 6.42 8.04 2.28
C GLY A 29 6.88 8.04 0.82
N GLN A 30 6.27 8.86 -0.04
CA GLN A 30 6.62 8.99 -1.46
C GLN A 30 8.08 9.46 -1.65
N GLU A 31 8.65 10.11 -0.63
CA GLU A 31 10.07 10.48 -0.54
C GLU A 31 11.03 9.28 -0.48
N TYR A 32 10.56 8.09 -0.10
CA TYR A 32 11.35 6.86 -0.06
C TYR A 32 11.26 6.05 -1.36
N GLY A 33 10.50 6.52 -2.34
CA GLY A 33 10.27 5.87 -3.63
C GLY A 33 8.80 5.57 -3.90
N LYS A 34 8.53 4.98 -5.06
CA LYS A 34 7.18 4.54 -5.49
C LYS A 34 7.11 3.05 -5.77
N GLU A 35 8.22 2.36 -5.55
CA GLU A 35 8.42 0.98 -5.93
C GLU A 35 8.07 0.07 -4.76
N ASP A 36 7.33 -1.01 -5.06
CA ASP A 36 6.88 -2.02 -4.11
C ASP A 36 6.43 -1.47 -2.74
N PRO A 37 5.41 -0.60 -2.70
CA PRO A 37 4.93 -0.05 -1.43
C PRO A 37 4.31 -1.13 -0.56
N ILE A 38 4.32 -0.91 0.76
CA ILE A 38 3.48 -1.67 1.68
C ILE A 38 2.03 -1.30 1.38
N ARG A 39 1.21 -2.27 1.02
CA ARG A 39 -0.19 -2.07 0.66
C ARG A 39 -1.08 -2.54 1.78
N VAL A 40 -2.02 -1.71 2.18
CA VAL A 40 -3.02 -2.05 3.20
C VAL A 40 -4.42 -1.78 2.67
N LEU A 41 -5.38 -2.60 3.09
CA LEU A 41 -6.81 -2.42 2.80
C LEU A 41 -7.49 -1.80 4.01
N TYR A 42 -8.18 -0.69 3.81
CA TYR A 42 -9.00 -0.02 4.81
C TYR A 42 -10.46 -0.47 4.70
N HIS A 43 -11.02 -0.94 5.82
CA HIS A 43 -12.41 -1.44 5.91
C HIS A 43 -13.39 -0.47 6.56
N GLY A 44 -12.92 0.70 7.00
CA GLY A 44 -13.68 1.58 7.89
C GLY A 44 -13.30 1.43 9.36
N CYS A 45 -13.79 2.33 10.21
CA CYS A 45 -13.62 2.27 11.68
C CYS A 45 -12.17 2.09 12.19
N GLY A 46 -11.18 2.56 11.42
CA GLY A 46 -9.76 2.40 11.77
C GLY A 46 -9.19 0.99 11.57
N HIS A 47 -9.92 0.06 10.94
CA HIS A 47 -9.46 -1.30 10.69
C HIS A 47 -8.69 -1.40 9.37
N TYR A 48 -7.53 -2.05 9.42
CA TYR A 48 -6.64 -2.26 8.29
C TYR A 48 -6.21 -3.72 8.20
N GLU A 49 -6.10 -4.22 6.98
CA GLU A 49 -5.54 -5.53 6.67
C GLU A 49 -4.37 -5.41 5.69
N ALA A 50 -3.43 -6.37 5.75
CA ALA A 50 -2.37 -6.46 4.75
C ALA A 50 -2.97 -6.84 3.39
N LEU A 51 -2.65 -6.07 2.36
CA LEU A 51 -3.13 -6.32 1.00
C LEU A 51 -1.97 -6.81 0.14
N HIS A 52 -2.05 -8.07 -0.32
CA HIS A 52 -1.12 -8.58 -1.31
C HIS A 52 -1.77 -8.53 -2.70
N ILE A 53 -1.24 -7.68 -3.58
CA ILE A 53 -1.65 -7.61 -4.99
C ILE A 53 -0.60 -8.38 -5.79
N PRO A 54 -0.93 -9.56 -6.35
CA PRO A 54 0.00 -10.33 -7.16
C PRO A 54 0.28 -9.57 -8.47
N GLY A 55 1.53 -9.12 -8.63
CA GLY A 55 1.99 -8.30 -9.73
C GLY A 55 2.76 -7.09 -9.22
N ASN A 56 3.99 -6.91 -9.71
CA ASN A 56 4.92 -5.80 -9.44
C ASN A 56 5.97 -5.97 -8.33
N SER A 57 6.16 -7.15 -7.72
CA SER A 57 7.40 -7.41 -6.98
C SER A 57 8.38 -8.10 -7.93
N GLU A 58 9.23 -7.33 -8.62
CA GLU A 58 10.48 -7.90 -9.10
C GLU A 58 11.22 -8.52 -7.91
N PRO A 59 11.79 -9.72 -8.04
CA PRO A 59 12.51 -10.35 -6.95
C PRO A 59 13.65 -9.42 -6.51
N ARG A 60 13.54 -8.83 -5.31
CA ARG A 60 14.66 -8.10 -4.69
C ARG A 60 15.85 -9.04 -4.65
N SER A 61 16.86 -8.74 -5.47
CA SER A 61 18.14 -9.44 -5.46
C SER A 61 18.69 -9.37 -4.04
N ARG A 62 18.78 -10.53 -3.38
CA ARG A 62 19.42 -10.66 -2.07
C ARG A 62 20.92 -10.52 -2.32
N LEU A 63 21.49 -9.38 -1.93
CA LEU A 63 22.93 -9.17 -1.80
C LEU A 63 23.36 -9.54 -0.38
#